data_AF-A0A0N4YYY9-F1
#
_entry.id   AF-A0A0N4YYY9-F1
#
_cell.length_a   1.000
_cell.length_b   1.000
_cell.length_c   1.000
_cell.angle_alpha   90.00
_cell.angle_beta   90.00
_cell.angle_gamma   90.00
#
_symmetry.space_group_name_H-M   'P 1'
#
loop_
_entity.id
_entity.type
_entity.pdbx_description
1 polymer ?
#
loop_
_entity_poly.entity_id
_entity_poly.type
_entity_poly.pdbx_seq_one_letter_code
_entity_poly.pdbx_strand_id
1 'polypeptide(L)'
;MCIRSLLSNWIQKLSTRPNQPSFLFNKMAHIFSLVFAADFPDRWPSFMDDIFLSRGLDSVPLVVFYLKTLLAIDSEVVDRDIQRSKSTFDRNTKIKDYMRDICIPQIVQSWWTILERCSDVTAQCLCLDAVAAYVDWIDVELVANDVFVPLVIARLGNNDISESAVRAVSALIQKGMPPTKKLSLVTALCDVMRNNHLISVNPVRNLSPIIFHIGLITKYFLSS
;
A
#
# COMPACT_ATOMS: atom_id res chain seq x y z
N MET A 1 27.10 9.35 8.13
CA MET A 1 27.19 8.23 9.10
C MET A 1 26.24 8.39 10.29
N CYS A 2 26.17 9.56 10.96
CA CYS A 2 25.34 9.72 12.17
C CYS A 2 23.84 9.48 11.97
N ILE A 3 23.27 9.84 10.81
CA ILE A 3 21.82 9.62 10.58
C ILE A 3 21.50 8.14 10.40
N ARG A 4 22.35 7.37 9.71
CA ARG A 4 22.14 5.93 9.50
C ARG A 4 22.12 5.16 10.82
N SER A 5 23.06 5.49 11.72
CA SER A 5 23.11 4.88 13.05
C SER A 5 21.93 5.32 13.91
N LEU A 6 21.49 6.58 13.82
CA LEU A 6 20.29 7.06 14.52
C LEU A 6 19.04 6.26 14.10
N LEU A 7 18.79 6.13 12.79
CA LEU A 7 17.63 5.38 12.29
C LEU A 7 17.72 3.90 12.68
N SER A 8 18.90 3.29 12.57
CA SER A 8 19.11 1.89 12.96
C SER A 8 18.87 1.66 14.45
N ASN A 9 19.35 2.57 15.30
CA ASN A 9 19.14 2.53 16.75
C ASN A 9 17.66 2.71 17.10
N TRP A 10 16.92 3.53 16.33
CA TRP A 10 15.48 3.67 16.50
C TRP A 10 14.76 2.34 16.24
N ILE A 11 15.06 1.67 15.12
CA ILE A 11 14.49 0.35 14.78
C ILE A 11 14.81 -0.67 15.88
N GLN A 12 16.06 -0.71 16.36
CA GLN A 12 16.44 -1.62 17.44
C GLN A 12 15.67 -1.34 18.74
N LYS A 13 15.50 -0.06 19.09
CA LYS A 13 14.70 0.35 20.26
C LYS A 13 13.25 -0.08 20.11
N LEU A 14 12.68 0.00 18.91
CA LEU A 14 11.31 -0.43 18.62
C LEU A 14 11.09 -1.91 18.96
N SER A 15 12.05 -2.77 18.58
CA SER A 15 12.01 -4.20 18.89
C SER A 15 12.10 -4.49 20.39
N THR A 16 12.84 -3.68 21.14
CA THR A 16 13.03 -3.89 22.61
C THR A 16 11.97 -3.21 23.48
N ARG A 17 11.28 -2.19 22.96
CA ARG A 17 10.29 -1.38 23.70
C ARG A 17 9.08 -1.07 22.81
N PRO A 18 8.18 -2.03 22.61
CA PRO A 18 7.07 -1.91 21.66
C PRO A 18 6.01 -0.88 22.07
N ASN A 19 5.92 -0.53 23.35
CA ASN A 19 4.92 0.38 23.90
C ASN A 19 5.29 1.87 23.73
N GLN A 20 5.74 2.27 22.53
CA GLN A 20 5.89 3.71 22.23
C GLN A 20 4.53 4.32 21.89
N PRO A 21 4.29 5.58 22.25
CA PRO A 21 3.03 6.25 21.94
C PRO A 21 2.87 6.47 20.42
N SER A 22 1.63 6.38 19.91
CA SER A 22 1.34 6.45 18.47
C SER A 22 1.84 7.73 17.78
N PHE A 23 1.84 8.87 18.48
CA PHE A 23 2.36 10.13 17.92
C PHE A 23 3.86 10.04 17.59
N LEU A 24 4.62 9.26 18.37
CA LEU A 24 6.05 9.11 18.17
C LEU A 24 6.34 8.24 16.96
N PHE A 25 5.57 7.17 16.75
CA PHE A 25 5.62 6.39 15.51
C PHE A 25 5.39 7.27 14.28
N ASN A 26 4.35 8.11 14.31
CA ASN A 26 4.00 8.95 13.16
C ASN A 26 5.11 9.99 12.88
N LYS A 27 5.63 10.65 13.93
CA LYS A 27 6.74 11.61 13.78
C LYS A 27 8.00 10.94 13.25
N MET A 28 8.34 9.76 13.78
CA MET A 28 9.53 9.04 13.34
C MET A 28 9.36 8.51 11.91
N ALA A 29 8.20 8.00 11.53
CA ALA A 29 7.92 7.58 10.14
C ALA A 29 8.10 8.75 9.16
N HIS A 30 7.63 9.94 9.53
CA HIS A 30 7.85 11.16 8.74
C HIS A 30 9.34 11.55 8.67
N ILE A 31 10.09 11.46 9.78
CA ILE A 31 11.55 11.71 9.74
C ILE A 31 12.25 10.72 8.81
N PHE A 32 11.86 9.43 8.85
CA PHE A 32 12.40 8.42 7.96
C PHE A 32 12.08 8.72 6.49
N SER A 33 10.85 9.17 6.18
CA SER A 33 10.49 9.55 4.80
C SER A 33 11.27 10.76 4.29
N LEU A 34 11.51 11.77 5.13
CA LEU A 34 12.34 12.92 4.76
C LEU A 34 13.80 12.52 4.52
N VAL A 35 14.37 11.65 5.37
CA VAL A 35 15.72 11.13 5.16
C VAL A 35 15.79 10.31 3.87
N PHE A 36 14.78 9.46 3.62
CA PHE A 36 14.67 8.72 2.37
C PHE A 36 14.64 9.65 1.16
N ALA A 37 13.75 10.65 1.14
CA ALA A 37 13.64 11.60 0.03
C ALA A 37 14.87 12.50 -0.15
N ALA A 38 15.69 12.66 0.89
CA ALA A 38 16.93 13.42 0.83
C ALA A 38 18.11 12.57 0.31
N ASP A 39 18.25 11.33 0.79
CA ASP A 39 19.44 10.49 0.58
C ASP A 39 19.27 9.44 -0.54
N PHE A 40 18.04 8.96 -0.80
CA PHE A 40 17.77 8.03 -1.88
C PHE A 40 17.49 8.78 -3.20
N PRO A 41 17.98 8.31 -4.35
CA PRO A 41 18.82 7.11 -4.54
C PRO A 41 20.33 7.37 -4.43
N ASP A 42 20.78 8.62 -4.55
CA ASP A 42 22.19 8.94 -4.83
C ASP A 42 23.17 8.65 -3.67
N ARG A 43 22.77 8.93 -2.43
CA ARG A 43 23.63 8.76 -1.24
C ARG A 43 23.37 7.45 -0.51
N TRP A 44 22.17 6.88 -0.65
CA TRP A 44 21.78 5.67 0.07
C TRP A 44 20.79 4.80 -0.73
N PRO A 45 21.25 4.15 -1.81
CA PRO A 45 20.38 3.34 -2.67
C PRO A 45 19.81 2.10 -1.96
N SER A 46 20.52 1.55 -0.97
CA SER A 46 20.09 0.38 -0.18
C SER A 46 19.20 0.73 1.02
N PHE A 47 18.68 1.96 1.14
CA PHE A 47 17.96 2.41 2.34
C PHE A 47 16.87 1.44 2.82
N MET A 48 15.99 1.01 1.92
CA MET A 48 14.86 0.13 2.27
C MET A 48 15.35 -1.22 2.79
N ASP A 49 16.40 -1.75 2.17
CA ASP A 49 16.99 -3.02 2.55
C ASP A 49 17.69 -2.92 3.92
N ASP A 50 18.57 -1.93 4.09
CA ASP A 50 19.38 -1.72 5.30
C ASP A 50 18.54 -1.43 6.55
N ILE A 51 17.41 -0.75 6.38
CA ILE A 51 16.54 -0.32 7.49
C ILE A 51 15.43 -1.33 7.78
N PHE A 52 14.82 -1.92 6.76
CA PHE A 52 13.62 -2.74 6.92
C PHE A 52 13.78 -4.15 6.38
N LEU A 53 14.03 -4.32 5.08
CA LEU A 53 13.79 -5.60 4.39
C LEU A 53 14.79 -6.70 4.82
N SER A 54 16.08 -6.37 4.94
CA SER A 54 17.13 -7.33 5.36
C SER A 54 17.02 -7.76 6.83
N ARG A 55 16.35 -6.97 7.67
CA ARG A 55 16.23 -7.22 9.12
C ARG A 55 15.10 -8.17 9.49
N GLY A 56 14.22 -8.47 8.54
CA GLY A 56 12.96 -9.16 8.80
C GLY A 56 11.92 -8.25 9.45
N LEU A 57 10.65 -8.52 9.14
CA LEU A 57 9.49 -7.80 9.69
C LEU A 57 8.81 -8.68 10.75
N ASP A 58 9.58 -9.08 11.76
CA ASP A 58 9.24 -10.20 12.65
C ASP A 58 8.30 -9.83 13.82
N SER A 59 7.96 -8.55 13.97
CA SER A 59 7.06 -8.09 15.02
C SER A 59 6.03 -7.10 14.50
N VAL A 60 4.82 -7.15 15.05
CA VAL A 60 3.71 -6.25 14.68
C VAL A 60 4.09 -4.76 14.78
N PRO A 61 4.75 -4.28 15.85
CA PRO A 61 5.16 -2.88 15.92
C PRO A 61 6.12 -2.46 14.79
N LEU A 62 7.04 -3.34 14.41
CA LEU A 62 7.97 -3.08 13.31
C LEU A 62 7.25 -3.06 11.96
N VAL A 63 6.34 -4.01 11.72
CA VAL A 63 5.47 -4.03 10.54
C VAL A 63 4.66 -2.74 10.43
N VAL A 64 3.99 -2.35 11.52
CA VAL A 64 3.20 -1.10 11.58
C VAL A 64 4.07 0.12 11.31
N PHE A 65 5.26 0.20 11.89
CA PHE A 65 6.17 1.32 11.66
C PHE A 65 6.70 1.38 10.22
N TYR A 66 7.04 0.22 9.65
CA TYR A 66 7.45 0.09 8.25
C TYR A 66 6.35 0.58 7.30
N LEU A 67 5.11 0.09 7.47
CA LEU A 67 3.98 0.49 6.63
C LEU A 67 3.65 1.98 6.76
N LYS A 68 3.70 2.53 7.98
CA LYS A 68 3.58 3.98 8.19
C LYS A 68 4.69 4.78 7.50
N THR A 69 5.91 4.24 7.47
CA THR A 69 7.03 4.86 6.75
C THR A 69 6.79 4.84 5.24
N LEU A 70 6.28 3.73 4.68
CA LEU A 70 5.91 3.66 3.26
C LEU A 70 4.83 4.71 2.91
N LEU A 71 3.79 4.85 3.74
CA LEU A 71 2.74 5.85 3.52
C LEU A 71 3.27 7.29 3.66
N ALA A 72 4.19 7.52 4.59
CA ALA A 72 4.85 8.83 4.73
C ALA A 72 5.77 9.15 3.53
N ILE A 73 6.42 8.14 2.93
CA ILE A 73 7.19 8.29 1.69
C ILE A 73 6.25 8.61 0.54
N ASP A 74 5.12 7.93 0.44
CA ASP A 74 4.12 8.22 -0.60
C ASP A 74 3.61 9.65 -0.50
N SER A 75 3.24 10.12 0.70
CA SER A 75 2.83 11.52 0.91
C SER A 75 3.93 12.52 0.51
N GLU A 76 5.19 12.27 0.85
CA GLU A 76 6.31 13.17 0.48
C GLU A 76 6.57 13.18 -1.04
N VAL A 77 6.50 12.01 -1.69
CA VAL A 77 6.97 11.81 -3.07
C VAL A 77 5.83 11.94 -4.10
N VAL A 78 4.60 11.62 -3.73
CA VAL A 78 3.47 11.42 -4.65
C VAL A 78 2.37 12.47 -4.52
N ASP A 79 2.12 13.01 -3.32
CA ASP A 79 0.95 13.87 -3.04
C ASP A 79 0.79 14.99 -4.08
N ARG A 80 -0.21 14.88 -4.97
CA ARG A 80 -0.35 15.74 -6.15
C ARG A 80 -0.99 17.10 -5.82
N ASP A 81 -1.55 17.25 -4.63
CA ASP A 81 -2.26 18.45 -4.20
C ASP A 81 -1.31 19.52 -3.65
N ILE A 82 -0.06 19.15 -3.37
CA ILE A 82 0.99 20.08 -3.02
C ILE A 82 1.56 20.70 -4.30
N GLN A 83 1.40 22.02 -4.45
CA GLN A 83 2.10 22.77 -5.49
C GLN A 83 3.61 22.65 -5.28
N ARG A 84 4.27 21.80 -6.07
CA ARG A 84 5.71 21.54 -5.99
C ARG A 84 6.49 22.37 -7.00
N SER A 85 7.69 22.77 -6.61
CA SER A 85 8.65 23.34 -7.55
C SER A 85 9.05 22.30 -8.61
N LYS A 86 9.46 22.76 -9.80
CA LYS A 86 9.97 21.87 -10.86
C LYS A 86 11.10 20.96 -10.35
N SER A 87 12.03 21.50 -9.57
CA SER A 87 13.14 20.74 -8.98
C SER A 87 12.67 19.60 -8.06
N THR A 88 11.59 19.81 -7.30
CA THR A 88 11.03 18.80 -6.40
C THR A 88 10.28 17.73 -7.20
N PHE A 89 9.58 18.10 -8.27
CA PHE A 89 8.92 17.15 -9.17
C PHE A 89 9.94 16.23 -9.87
N ASP A 90 11.02 16.80 -10.40
CA ASP A 90 12.08 16.03 -11.06
C ASP A 90 12.77 15.07 -10.07
N ARG A 91 13.03 15.53 -8.83
CA ARG A 91 13.53 14.69 -7.74
C ARG A 91 12.58 13.53 -7.43
N ASN A 92 11.29 13.80 -7.29
CA ASN A 92 10.30 12.79 -6.94
C ASN A 92 10.11 11.74 -8.05
N THR A 93 10.17 12.18 -9.31
CA THR A 93 10.16 11.29 -10.48
C THR A 93 11.37 10.35 -10.44
N LYS A 94 12.57 10.92 -10.23
CA LYS A 94 13.79 10.13 -10.05
C LYS A 94 13.67 9.11 -8.91
N ILE A 95 13.16 9.52 -7.75
CA ILE A 95 12.97 8.60 -6.62
C ILE A 95 12.06 7.43 -7.02
N LYS A 96 10.91 7.69 -7.66
CA LYS A 96 9.99 6.63 -8.09
C LYS A 96 10.63 5.66 -9.06
N ASP A 97 11.35 6.15 -10.06
CA ASP A 97 12.00 5.30 -11.06
C ASP A 97 13.02 4.37 -10.40
N TYR A 98 13.89 4.90 -9.54
CA TYR A 98 14.84 4.08 -8.79
C TYR A 98 14.16 3.12 -7.81
N MET A 99 13.04 3.53 -7.19
CA MET A 99 12.28 2.61 -6.33
C MET A 99 11.74 1.42 -7.12
N ARG A 100 11.16 1.66 -8.31
CA ARG A 100 10.65 0.58 -9.18
C ARG A 100 11.72 -0.46 -9.47
N ASP A 101 12.92 0.00 -9.78
CA ASP A 101 14.03 -0.87 -10.19
C ASP A 101 14.68 -1.61 -9.02
N ILE A 102 14.77 -0.98 -7.84
CA ILE A 102 15.61 -1.48 -6.74
C ILE A 102 14.79 -2.19 -5.65
N CYS A 103 13.71 -1.58 -5.19
CA CYS A 103 13.07 -1.99 -3.92
C CYS A 103 11.59 -2.38 -4.04
N ILE A 104 10.86 -1.91 -5.05
CA ILE A 104 9.43 -2.21 -5.21
C ILE A 104 9.12 -3.70 -5.27
N PRO A 105 9.87 -4.57 -6.00
CA PRO A 105 9.60 -6.01 -6.00
C PRO A 105 9.63 -6.63 -4.59
N GLN A 106 10.61 -6.21 -3.77
CA GLN A 106 10.74 -6.69 -2.40
C GLN A 106 9.67 -6.10 -1.48
N ILE A 107 9.29 -4.83 -1.69
CA ILE A 107 8.18 -4.18 -0.98
C ILE A 107 6.86 -4.93 -1.27
N VAL A 108 6.57 -5.26 -2.52
CA VAL A 108 5.36 -6.03 -2.90
C VAL A 108 5.39 -7.42 -2.25
N GLN A 109 6.54 -8.10 -2.26
CA GLN A 109 6.70 -9.38 -1.58
C GLN A 109 6.45 -9.26 -0.06
N SER A 110 6.88 -8.15 0.55
CA SER A 110 6.60 -7.88 1.96
C SER A 110 5.11 -7.69 2.23
N TRP A 111 4.37 -7.02 1.34
CA TRP A 111 2.91 -6.86 1.47
C TRP A 111 2.19 -8.21 1.43
N TRP A 112 2.56 -9.07 0.46
CA TRP A 112 2.02 -10.42 0.39
C TRP A 112 2.26 -11.19 1.69
N THR A 113 3.50 -11.14 2.20
CA THR A 113 3.88 -11.83 3.44
C THR A 113 3.13 -11.30 4.65
N ILE A 114 2.94 -9.98 4.75
CA ILE A 114 2.19 -9.34 5.85
C ILE A 114 0.72 -9.75 5.78
N LEU A 115 0.07 -9.67 4.62
CA LEU A 115 -1.34 -10.02 4.46
C LEU A 115 -1.62 -11.51 4.72
N GLU A 116 -0.67 -12.37 4.41
CA GLU A 116 -0.79 -13.82 4.62
C GLU A 116 -0.50 -14.24 6.07
N ARG A 117 0.53 -13.64 6.69
CA ARG A 117 1.07 -14.14 7.98
C ARG A 117 0.73 -13.28 9.20
N CYS A 118 0.34 -12.02 9.01
CA CYS A 118 0.04 -11.11 10.11
C CYS A 118 -1.47 -11.00 10.31
N SER A 119 -1.97 -11.42 11.48
CA SER A 119 -3.40 -11.32 11.84
C SER A 119 -3.77 -9.99 12.50
N ASP A 120 -2.80 -9.10 12.74
CA ASP A 120 -3.07 -7.80 13.37
C ASP A 120 -3.85 -6.89 12.41
N VAL A 121 -5.00 -6.41 12.87
CA VAL A 121 -5.92 -5.58 12.06
C VAL A 121 -5.25 -4.29 11.61
N THR A 122 -4.47 -3.64 12.47
CA THR A 122 -3.81 -2.37 12.14
C THR A 122 -2.76 -2.58 11.04
N ALA A 123 -1.95 -3.63 11.16
CA ALA A 123 -0.98 -4.00 10.14
C ALA A 123 -1.65 -4.34 8.81
N GLN A 124 -2.76 -5.11 8.81
CA GLN A 124 -3.48 -5.43 7.58
C GLN A 124 -4.08 -4.19 6.92
N CYS A 125 -4.72 -3.29 7.67
CA CYS A 125 -5.26 -2.04 7.12
C CYS A 125 -4.16 -1.18 6.49
N LEU A 126 -3.07 -0.92 7.23
CA LEU A 126 -1.96 -0.13 6.73
C LEU A 126 -1.28 -0.76 5.50
N CYS A 127 -1.25 -2.09 5.41
CA CYS A 127 -0.72 -2.79 4.25
C CYS A 127 -1.61 -2.58 3.03
N LEU A 128 -2.93 -2.71 3.18
CA LEU A 128 -3.90 -2.46 2.11
C LEU A 128 -3.90 -0.98 1.67
N ASP A 129 -3.76 -0.04 2.60
CA ASP A 129 -3.61 1.38 2.28
C ASP A 129 -2.30 1.64 1.51
N ALA A 130 -1.20 1.00 1.88
CA ALA A 130 0.06 1.09 1.14
C ALA A 130 -0.07 0.51 -0.28
N VAL A 131 -0.79 -0.61 -0.43
CA VAL A 131 -1.13 -1.14 -1.76
C VAL A 131 -1.91 -0.09 -2.56
N ALA A 132 -2.98 0.48 -2.00
CA ALA A 132 -3.80 1.47 -2.69
C ALA A 132 -2.98 2.69 -3.16
N ALA A 133 -2.05 3.17 -2.34
CA ALA A 133 -1.20 4.32 -2.65
C ALA A 133 -0.16 4.04 -3.76
N TYR A 134 0.46 2.86 -3.74
CA TYR A 134 1.58 2.54 -4.63
C TYR A 134 1.14 1.96 -5.98
N VAL A 135 -0.02 1.30 -6.02
CA VAL A 135 -0.49 0.54 -7.19
C VAL A 135 -0.53 1.38 -8.46
N ASP A 136 -0.86 2.67 -8.44
CA ASP A 136 -0.93 3.50 -9.65
C ASP A 136 0.38 3.50 -10.45
N TRP A 137 1.52 3.63 -9.76
CA TRP A 137 2.79 3.91 -10.41
C TRP A 137 3.75 2.73 -10.48
N ILE A 138 3.52 1.61 -9.80
CA ILE A 138 4.41 0.42 -9.88
C ILE A 138 4.12 -0.45 -11.11
N ASP A 139 4.95 -1.46 -11.37
CA ASP A 139 4.68 -2.43 -12.44
C ASP A 139 3.37 -3.19 -12.19
N VAL A 140 2.54 -3.28 -13.23
CA VAL A 140 1.28 -4.02 -13.20
C VAL A 140 1.48 -5.49 -12.91
N GLU A 141 2.56 -6.12 -13.39
CA GLU A 141 2.77 -7.56 -13.24
C GLU A 141 3.00 -7.99 -11.79
N LEU A 142 3.53 -7.09 -10.95
CA LEU A 142 3.76 -7.34 -9.53
C LEU A 142 2.47 -7.48 -8.72
N VAL A 143 1.41 -6.78 -9.11
CA VAL A 143 0.15 -6.72 -8.35
C VAL A 143 -1.04 -7.32 -9.08
N ALA A 144 -1.01 -7.37 -10.41
CA ALA A 144 -2.05 -7.93 -11.27
C ALA A 144 -1.71 -9.35 -11.73
N ASN A 145 -1.62 -10.25 -10.76
CA ASN A 145 -1.38 -11.67 -10.96
C ASN A 145 -2.36 -12.50 -10.13
N ASP A 146 -2.45 -13.79 -10.47
CA ASP A 146 -3.42 -14.74 -9.90
C ASP A 146 -3.12 -15.12 -8.45
N VAL A 147 -2.08 -14.54 -7.84
CA VAL A 147 -1.71 -14.75 -6.44
C VAL A 147 -2.07 -13.53 -5.60
N PHE A 148 -1.64 -12.33 -6.01
CA PHE A 148 -1.81 -11.11 -5.23
C PHE A 148 -3.24 -10.59 -5.25
N VAL A 149 -3.91 -10.65 -6.41
CA VAL A 149 -5.29 -10.17 -6.56
C VAL A 149 -6.26 -10.92 -5.65
N PRO A 150 -6.31 -12.27 -5.65
CA PRO A 150 -7.21 -13.00 -4.76
C PRO A 150 -6.93 -12.74 -3.28
N LEU A 151 -5.66 -12.57 -2.90
CA LEU A 151 -5.26 -12.28 -1.52
C LEU A 151 -5.89 -10.97 -1.02
N VAL A 152 -5.84 -9.91 -1.83
CA VAL A 152 -6.43 -8.60 -1.51
C VAL A 152 -7.96 -8.68 -1.49
N ILE A 153 -8.58 -9.33 -2.48
CA ILE A 153 -10.06 -9.47 -2.54
C ILE A 153 -10.57 -10.26 -1.33
N ALA A 154 -9.87 -11.31 -0.89
CA ALA A 154 -10.29 -12.11 0.27
C ALA A 154 -10.44 -11.28 1.56
N ARG A 155 -9.78 -10.12 1.66
CA ARG A 155 -9.88 -9.22 2.82
C ARG A 155 -11.23 -8.47 2.88
N LEU A 156 -11.97 -8.37 1.77
CA LEU A 156 -13.28 -7.71 1.74
C LEU A 156 -14.32 -8.38 2.64
N GLY A 157 -14.17 -9.68 2.92
CA GLY A 157 -15.07 -10.42 3.81
C GLY A 157 -14.87 -10.17 5.30
N ASN A 158 -13.83 -9.44 5.70
CA ASN A 158 -13.58 -9.11 7.10
C ASN A 158 -13.94 -7.65 7.36
N ASN A 159 -14.95 -7.43 8.20
CA ASN A 159 -15.51 -6.12 8.51
C ASN A 159 -14.45 -5.13 9.01
N ASP A 160 -13.50 -5.57 9.85
CA ASP A 160 -12.52 -4.68 10.49
C ASP A 160 -11.46 -4.14 9.52
N ILE A 161 -11.27 -4.82 8.38
CA ILE A 161 -10.27 -4.45 7.34
C ILE A 161 -10.92 -4.08 6.00
N SER A 162 -12.24 -4.24 5.90
CA SER A 162 -13.02 -4.11 4.67
C SER A 162 -12.85 -2.75 3.99
N GLU A 163 -12.83 -1.67 4.76
CA GLU A 163 -12.67 -0.31 4.24
C GLU A 163 -11.35 -0.13 3.47
N SER A 164 -10.24 -0.53 4.09
CA SER A 164 -8.91 -0.48 3.47
C SER A 164 -8.81 -1.45 2.29
N ALA A 165 -9.45 -2.61 2.38
CA ALA A 165 -9.52 -3.58 1.28
C ALA A 165 -10.27 -3.01 0.06
N VAL A 166 -11.38 -2.29 0.27
CA VAL A 166 -12.13 -1.62 -0.79
C VAL A 166 -11.27 -0.58 -1.49
N ARG A 167 -10.49 0.22 -0.76
CA ARG A 167 -9.54 1.19 -1.36
C ARG A 167 -8.50 0.49 -2.23
N ALA A 168 -7.87 -0.56 -1.71
CA ALA A 168 -6.86 -1.33 -2.43
C ALA A 168 -7.41 -1.96 -3.72
N VAL A 169 -8.58 -2.60 -3.65
CA VAL A 169 -9.25 -3.19 -4.82
C VAL A 169 -9.63 -2.12 -5.84
N SER A 170 -10.13 -0.97 -5.37
CA SER A 170 -10.49 0.15 -6.25
C SER A 170 -9.27 0.66 -7.02
N ALA A 171 -8.13 0.84 -6.34
CA ALA A 171 -6.87 1.22 -6.98
C ALA A 171 -6.39 0.18 -8.01
N LEU A 172 -6.50 -1.11 -7.70
CA LEU A 172 -6.16 -2.19 -8.63
C LEU A 172 -7.03 -2.19 -9.90
N ILE A 173 -8.34 -1.93 -9.76
CA ILE A 173 -9.27 -1.83 -10.90
C ILE A 173 -8.97 -0.60 -11.76
N GLN A 174 -8.66 0.53 -11.13
CA GLN A 174 -8.31 1.78 -11.80
C GLN A 174 -6.97 1.68 -12.55
N LYS A 175 -6.05 0.82 -12.09
CA LYS A 175 -4.79 0.59 -12.78
C LYS A 175 -5.02 0.18 -14.24
N GLY A 176 -4.22 0.75 -15.12
CA GLY A 176 -4.13 0.32 -16.52
C GLY A 176 -3.63 -1.13 -16.56
N MET A 177 -4.46 -2.05 -17.02
CA MET A 177 -4.12 -3.46 -17.17
C MET A 177 -4.86 -4.06 -18.37
N PRO A 178 -4.35 -5.15 -18.97
CA PRO A 178 -5.01 -5.81 -20.09
C PRO A 178 -6.48 -6.16 -19.78
N PRO A 179 -7.41 -6.03 -20.74
CA PRO A 179 -8.84 -6.28 -20.51
C PRO A 179 -9.13 -7.65 -19.91
N THR A 180 -8.37 -8.69 -20.30
CA THR A 180 -8.50 -10.05 -19.78
C THR A 180 -8.25 -10.12 -18.28
N LYS A 181 -7.14 -9.55 -17.80
CA LYS A 181 -6.81 -9.49 -16.36
C LYS A 181 -7.82 -8.65 -15.59
N LYS A 182 -8.30 -7.55 -16.20
CA LYS A 182 -9.33 -6.68 -15.61
C LYS A 182 -10.65 -7.42 -15.42
N LEU A 183 -11.07 -8.21 -16.42
CA LEU A 183 -12.27 -9.03 -16.32
C LEU A 183 -12.15 -10.11 -15.23
N SER A 184 -11.00 -10.78 -15.11
CA SER A 184 -10.75 -11.74 -14.03
C SER A 184 -10.85 -11.08 -12.64
N LEU A 185 -10.26 -9.90 -12.48
CA LEU A 185 -10.34 -9.11 -11.23
C LEU A 185 -11.79 -8.76 -10.87
N VAL A 186 -12.54 -8.23 -11.84
CA VAL A 186 -13.96 -7.86 -11.65
C VAL A 186 -14.82 -9.09 -11.35
N THR A 187 -14.55 -10.21 -12.01
CA THR A 187 -15.29 -11.47 -11.79
C THR A 187 -15.04 -12.01 -10.38
N ALA A 188 -13.78 -12.07 -9.94
CA ALA A 188 -13.41 -12.49 -8.60
C ALA A 188 -14.04 -11.59 -7.52
N LEU A 189 -14.07 -10.27 -7.76
CA LEU A 189 -14.75 -9.32 -6.88
C LEU A 189 -16.25 -9.63 -6.77
N CYS A 190 -16.93 -9.84 -7.90
CA CYS A 190 -18.34 -10.20 -7.92
C CYS A 190 -18.62 -11.50 -7.16
N ASP A 191 -17.75 -12.50 -7.28
CA ASP A 191 -17.89 -13.78 -6.58
C ASP A 191 -17.78 -13.61 -5.07
N VAL A 192 -16.78 -12.86 -4.59
CA VAL A 192 -16.63 -12.56 -3.15
C VAL A 192 -17.80 -11.74 -2.63
N MET A 193 -18.29 -10.76 -3.39
CA MET A 193 -19.48 -9.99 -3.00
C MET A 193 -20.75 -10.85 -2.93
N ARG A 194 -20.93 -11.81 -3.85
CA ARG A 194 -22.04 -12.77 -3.80
C ARG A 194 -21.94 -13.69 -2.59
N ASN A 195 -20.76 -14.23 -2.31
CA ASN A 195 -20.52 -15.14 -1.18
C ASN A 195 -20.72 -14.47 0.18
N ASN A 196 -20.45 -13.16 0.27
CA ASN A 196 -20.70 -12.37 1.49
C ASN A 196 -22.12 -11.77 1.53
N HIS A 197 -23.03 -12.18 0.64
CA HIS A 197 -24.40 -11.68 0.52
C HIS A 197 -24.52 -10.15 0.32
N LEU A 198 -23.46 -9.50 -0.16
CA LEU A 198 -23.42 -8.06 -0.40
C LEU A 198 -24.09 -7.67 -1.73
N ILE A 199 -24.23 -8.62 -2.66
CA ILE A 199 -24.96 -8.42 -3.93
C ILE A 199 -25.91 -9.60 -4.14
N SER A 200 -27.22 -9.31 -4.22
CA SER A 200 -28.20 -10.23 -4.80
C SER A 200 -28.35 -9.90 -6.29
N VAL A 201 -27.70 -10.69 -7.15
CA VAL A 201 -28.00 -10.60 -8.59
C VAL A 201 -29.21 -11.48 -8.84
N ASN A 202 -30.37 -10.87 -8.99
CA ASN A 202 -31.53 -11.58 -9.53
C ASN A 202 -31.16 -11.99 -10.98
N PRO A 203 -31.22 -13.27 -11.38
CA PRO A 203 -30.56 -13.75 -12.61
C PRO A 203 -31.20 -13.23 -13.91
N VAL A 204 -32.27 -12.43 -13.80
CA VAL A 204 -33.08 -11.96 -14.91
C VAL A 204 -33.20 -10.45 -14.80
N ARG A 205 -32.46 -9.78 -15.69
CA ARG A 205 -32.51 -8.35 -16.05
C ARG A 205 -31.56 -7.40 -15.31
N ASN A 206 -30.72 -6.82 -16.17
CA ASN A 206 -30.05 -5.55 -16.08
C ASN A 206 -28.64 -5.57 -15.49
N LEU A 207 -27.68 -5.21 -16.34
CA LEU A 207 -26.33 -4.75 -15.99
C LEU A 207 -26.33 -3.37 -15.28
N SER A 208 -27.50 -2.74 -15.11
CA SER A 208 -27.66 -1.42 -14.49
C SER A 208 -27.41 -1.35 -12.97
N PRO A 209 -27.70 -2.38 -12.13
CA PRO A 209 -27.47 -2.29 -10.68
C PRO A 209 -25.99 -2.35 -10.31
N ILE A 210 -25.17 -3.09 -11.08
CA ILE A 210 -23.72 -3.19 -10.86
C ILE A 210 -23.05 -1.83 -11.16
N ILE A 211 -23.46 -1.17 -12.24
CA ILE A 211 -23.02 0.20 -12.56
C ILE A 211 -23.54 1.20 -11.52
N PHE A 212 -24.71 0.97 -10.92
CA PHE A 212 -25.26 1.83 -9.87
C PHE A 212 -24.53 1.68 -8.54
N HIS A 213 -24.13 0.47 -8.14
CA HIS A 213 -23.37 0.25 -6.90
C HIS A 213 -21.88 0.58 -7.03
N ILE A 214 -21.23 0.25 -8.14
CA ILE A 214 -19.89 0.76 -8.44
C ILE A 214 -19.94 2.28 -8.60
N GLY A 215 -20.98 2.80 -9.24
CA GLY A 215 -21.29 4.22 -9.38
C GLY A 215 -21.43 4.93 -8.03
N LEU A 216 -22.18 4.36 -7.08
CA LEU A 216 -22.32 4.87 -5.70
C LEU A 216 -20.98 4.87 -4.96
N ILE A 217 -20.17 3.83 -5.11
CA ILE A 217 -18.83 3.75 -4.52
C ILE A 217 -17.92 4.85 -5.13
N THR A 218 -17.94 5.07 -6.44
CA THR A 218 -17.18 6.18 -7.05
C THR A 218 -17.74 7.57 -6.73
N LYS A 219 -19.07 7.72 -6.57
CA LYS A 219 -19.71 9.03 -6.35
C LYS A 219 -19.58 9.52 -4.90
N TYR A 220 -19.43 8.61 -3.94
CA TYR A 220 -19.10 8.95 -2.55
C TYR A 220 -17.62 9.32 -2.35
N PHE A 221 -16.72 8.87 -3.23
CA PHE A 221 -15.27 9.09 -3.09
C PHE A 221 -14.71 10.25 -3.94
N LEU A 222 -15.48 10.77 -4.92
CA LEU A 222 -15.06 11.89 -5.78
C LEU A 222 -15.69 13.25 -5.37
N SER A 223 -16.39 13.32 -4.24
CA SER A 223 -17.00 14.56 -3.74
C SER A 223 -16.50 14.98 -2.35
N SER A 224 -15.22 14.76 -2.06
CA SER A 224 -14.54 15.38 -0.91
C SER A 224 -13.21 15.94 -1.37
#